data_AF-A0A9E3W1X9-F1
#
_entry.id   AF-A0A9E3W1X9-F1
#
_cell.length_a   1.000
_cell.length_b   1.000
_cell.length_c   1.000
_cell.angle_alpha   90.00
_cell.angle_beta   90.00
_cell.angle_gamma   90.00
#
_symmetry.space_group_name_H-M   'P 1'
#
loop_
_entity.id
_entity.type
_entity.pdbx_description
1 polymer ?
#
loop_
_entity_poly.entity_id
_entity_poly.type
_entity_poly.pdbx_seq_one_letter_code
_entity_poly.pdbx_strand_id
1 'polypeptide(L)'
;SWGYNPSFYFAPDKYYGTENDYKRFIDECHKRGIAVILDMVLNHSYGQSPLVQLYFDPTAGEYGQPTAQNPWYNEVCPHEPYCWGYDFDHESDQTKKFIDRVNRFWIEEYNIDGYRFDFTKGFSNVVGDGSPYNSQRIAILKRMADVIWETDPDSYVILEHFAANNEEKELSAYGMMLWGNLNHNYNEATMGYLTESNFSGISYKQRGWSQPHLVGYMESHDEERQMFKNITYGNQANPYHDVQKLNVAAKRNAAAAAMFLLVPGPKMIWQFGELGYDVSIDYDCRVCPKPIRWNYQNNWDRRLLYNYYSELIALKKSHEVFNTDNFTLDASGAGKKLRLYDEDMSVIVVSNFDVNGIDIGPGFYETGWWYDYFNNDSINVTDEAMTIWLEAGEFKVFTNKRLQTPAFVDISEISSPENSPLNFYPNPGNGDFTLSINLATPSVVEVAIYNLSGQLVSRVDAQKLSSGRQEISVRLDENLSNGIYVSKVVIDNNHYVNKLIKNSL
;
A
#
# COMPACT_ATOMS: atom_id res chain seq x y z
N SER A 1 14.63 -18.14 8.80
CA SER A 1 13.65 -18.01 7.71
C SER A 1 12.36 -17.47 8.29
N TRP A 2 11.66 -16.60 7.57
CA TRP A 2 10.36 -16.00 7.91
C TRP A 2 9.15 -16.80 7.40
N GLY A 3 9.30 -18.13 7.26
CA GLY A 3 8.22 -19.04 6.84
C GLY A 3 8.49 -19.84 5.56
N TYR A 4 9.47 -19.44 4.74
CA TYR A 4 9.74 -20.05 3.43
C TYR A 4 10.67 -21.27 3.47
N ASN A 5 10.98 -21.80 4.65
CA ASN A 5 11.75 -23.03 4.78
C ASN A 5 10.89 -24.11 5.46
N PRO A 6 9.74 -24.49 4.87
CA PRO A 6 8.77 -25.34 5.52
C PRO A 6 9.34 -26.73 5.80
N SER A 7 8.96 -27.25 6.97
CA SER A 7 9.27 -28.62 7.41
C SER A 7 8.01 -29.40 7.77
N PHE A 8 6.99 -28.72 8.30
CA PHE A 8 5.70 -29.29 8.69
C PHE A 8 4.58 -28.44 8.11
N TYR A 9 3.73 -29.05 7.28
CA TYR A 9 2.68 -28.33 6.53
C TYR A 9 1.31 -28.32 7.19
N PHE A 10 1.15 -29.05 8.29
CA PHE A 10 -0.11 -29.21 9.03
C PHE A 10 -0.05 -28.54 10.42
N ALA A 11 0.90 -27.63 10.63
CA ALA A 11 1.07 -26.97 11.91
C ALA A 11 1.56 -25.54 11.72
N PRO A 12 1.01 -24.55 12.46
CA PRO A 12 1.56 -23.21 12.50
C PRO A 12 2.92 -23.21 13.22
N ASP A 13 3.79 -22.26 12.86
CA ASP A 13 5.04 -22.07 13.60
C ASP A 13 4.74 -21.51 15.00
N LYS A 14 5.29 -22.18 16.03
CA LYS A 14 5.15 -21.78 17.43
C LYS A 14 5.61 -20.35 17.71
N TYR A 15 6.47 -19.78 16.88
CA TYR A 15 6.92 -18.39 16.99
C TYR A 15 5.77 -17.39 16.78
N TYR A 16 4.79 -17.74 15.95
CA TYR A 16 3.63 -16.89 15.67
C TYR A 16 2.48 -17.06 16.66
N GLY A 17 2.46 -18.14 17.43
CA GLY A 17 1.46 -18.41 18.45
C GLY A 17 1.03 -19.88 18.51
N THR A 18 0.02 -20.17 19.32
CA THR A 18 -0.61 -21.50 19.33
C THR A 18 -1.64 -21.65 18.21
N GLU A 19 -2.06 -22.89 17.93
CA GLU A 19 -3.16 -23.16 17.00
C GLU A 19 -4.44 -22.36 17.31
N ASN A 20 -4.77 -22.22 18.60
CA ASN A 20 -5.97 -21.51 19.04
C ASN A 20 -5.79 -19.98 18.96
N ASP A 21 -4.55 -19.49 19.03
CA ASP A 21 -4.29 -18.07 18.76
C ASP A 21 -4.53 -17.75 17.29
N TYR A 22 -4.13 -18.65 16.38
CA TYR A 22 -4.36 -18.44 14.95
C TYR A 22 -5.84 -18.54 14.58
N LYS A 23 -6.56 -19.55 15.09
CA LYS A 23 -8.03 -19.62 14.92
C LYS A 23 -8.74 -18.38 15.43
N ARG A 24 -8.35 -17.90 16.62
CA ARG A 24 -8.90 -16.65 17.18
C ARG A 24 -8.58 -15.44 16.30
N PHE A 25 -7.39 -15.36 15.72
CA PHE A 25 -7.04 -14.29 14.78
C PHE A 25 -7.98 -14.30 13.56
N ILE A 26 -8.19 -15.47 12.94
CA ILE A 26 -9.07 -15.64 11.78
C ILE A 26 -10.51 -15.26 12.15
N ASP A 27 -11.04 -15.78 13.26
CA ASP A 27 -12.37 -15.45 13.75
C ASP A 27 -12.56 -13.94 13.96
N GLU A 28 -11.54 -13.24 14.49
CA GLU A 28 -11.60 -11.79 14.68
C GLU A 28 -11.52 -11.02 13.35
N CYS A 29 -10.78 -11.51 12.36
CA CYS A 29 -10.79 -10.96 11.00
C CYS A 29 -12.17 -11.12 10.36
N HIS A 30 -12.76 -12.31 10.41
CA HIS A 30 -14.07 -12.60 9.84
C HIS A 30 -15.20 -11.78 10.47
N LYS A 31 -15.19 -11.59 11.80
CA LYS A 31 -16.15 -10.70 12.50
C LYS A 31 -16.11 -9.25 11.99
N ARG A 32 -15.02 -8.84 11.35
CA ARG A 32 -14.80 -7.51 10.79
C ARG A 32 -14.92 -7.47 9.26
N GLY A 33 -15.33 -8.58 8.63
CA GLY A 33 -15.45 -8.68 7.18
C GLY A 33 -14.10 -8.66 6.46
N ILE A 34 -13.05 -9.21 7.09
CA ILE A 34 -11.70 -9.30 6.53
C ILE A 34 -11.40 -10.77 6.25
N ALA A 35 -11.14 -11.09 4.99
CA ALA A 35 -10.65 -12.41 4.56
C ALA A 35 -9.17 -12.59 4.95
N VAL A 36 -8.76 -13.82 5.26
CA VAL A 36 -7.41 -14.25 5.60
C VAL A 36 -6.88 -15.19 4.53
N ILE A 37 -5.86 -14.72 3.80
CA ILE A 37 -5.16 -15.50 2.79
C ILE A 37 -3.84 -16.00 3.38
N LEU A 38 -3.57 -17.29 3.25
CA LEU A 38 -2.34 -17.92 3.74
C LEU A 38 -1.29 -18.04 2.63
N ASP A 39 -0.06 -17.62 2.90
CA ASP A 39 1.08 -17.93 2.02
C ASP A 39 1.49 -19.39 2.21
N MET A 40 1.61 -20.14 1.11
CA MET A 40 1.79 -21.58 1.11
C MET A 40 2.91 -21.99 0.14
N VAL A 41 4.04 -22.42 0.72
CA VAL A 41 5.25 -22.79 -0.01
C VAL A 41 5.22 -24.27 -0.39
N LEU A 42 4.66 -24.59 -1.55
CA LEU A 42 4.56 -25.98 -2.05
C LEU A 42 5.48 -26.25 -3.24
N ASN A 43 6.43 -25.36 -3.52
CA ASN A 43 7.52 -25.67 -4.46
C ASN A 43 8.52 -26.63 -3.83
N HIS A 44 8.86 -26.42 -2.56
CA HIS A 44 10.00 -27.07 -1.93
C HIS A 44 9.82 -27.27 -0.42
N SER A 45 10.64 -28.16 0.15
CA SER A 45 10.81 -28.32 1.60
C SER A 45 12.27 -28.22 2.01
N TYR A 46 12.54 -28.06 3.29
CA TYR A 46 13.91 -28.10 3.83
C TYR A 46 14.18 -29.39 4.59
N GLY A 47 15.45 -29.66 4.90
CA GLY A 47 15.95 -30.96 5.38
C GLY A 47 15.39 -31.44 6.73
N GLN A 48 14.65 -30.60 7.46
CA GLN A 48 13.91 -31.03 8.66
C GLN A 48 12.55 -31.65 8.33
N SER A 49 12.08 -31.57 7.08
CA SER A 49 10.87 -32.23 6.61
C SER A 49 11.03 -33.76 6.70
N PRO A 50 10.12 -34.48 7.39
CA PRO A 50 10.14 -35.93 7.43
C PRO A 50 10.05 -36.57 6.04
N LEU A 51 9.35 -35.93 5.10
CA LEU A 51 9.21 -36.42 3.73
C LEU A 51 10.57 -36.43 2.99
N VAL A 52 11.44 -35.47 3.30
CA VAL A 52 12.81 -35.42 2.77
C VAL A 52 13.64 -36.52 3.45
N GLN A 53 13.64 -36.58 4.78
CA GLN A 53 14.53 -37.45 5.55
C GLN A 53 14.29 -38.96 5.34
N LEU A 54 13.05 -39.36 5.04
CA LEU A 54 12.71 -40.79 4.86
C LEU A 54 13.48 -41.46 3.70
N TYR A 55 13.83 -40.70 2.66
CA TYR A 55 14.48 -41.19 1.44
C TYR A 55 15.57 -40.21 1.00
N PHE A 56 16.65 -40.14 1.77
CA PHE A 56 17.70 -39.13 1.63
C PHE A 56 19.09 -39.78 1.55
N ASP A 57 19.90 -39.33 0.59
CA ASP A 57 21.32 -39.64 0.52
C ASP A 57 22.14 -38.44 1.02
N PRO A 58 22.72 -38.51 2.24
CA PRO A 58 23.52 -37.43 2.78
C PRO A 58 24.90 -37.29 2.11
N THR A 59 25.29 -38.23 1.23
CA THR A 59 26.59 -38.25 0.55
C THR A 59 26.55 -37.68 -0.87
N ALA A 60 25.35 -37.39 -1.40
CA ALA A 60 25.16 -36.88 -2.75
C ALA A 60 24.90 -35.36 -2.77
N GLY A 61 25.43 -34.67 -3.79
CA GLY A 61 25.38 -33.20 -3.86
C GLY A 61 26.19 -32.50 -2.75
N GLU A 62 26.08 -31.17 -2.66
CA GLU A 62 26.78 -30.39 -1.63
C GLU A 62 26.12 -30.50 -0.25
N TYR A 63 24.80 -30.67 -0.21
CA TYR A 63 23.98 -30.64 1.02
C TYR A 63 23.18 -31.94 1.24
N GLY A 64 23.52 -33.04 0.56
CA GLY A 64 22.66 -34.22 0.48
C GLY A 64 21.50 -34.00 -0.50
N GLN A 65 20.88 -35.08 -0.98
CA GLN A 65 19.72 -35.00 -1.88
C GLN A 65 18.71 -36.14 -1.64
N PRO A 66 17.43 -35.97 -2.02
CA PRO A 66 16.47 -37.06 -2.07
C PRO A 66 16.98 -38.17 -3.00
N THR A 67 16.80 -39.42 -2.59
CA THR A 67 17.14 -40.57 -3.44
C THR A 67 16.10 -40.75 -4.55
N ALA A 68 16.43 -41.47 -5.63
CA ALA A 68 15.49 -41.91 -6.65
C ALA A 68 14.25 -42.66 -6.14
N GLN A 69 14.28 -43.20 -4.91
CA GLN A 69 13.14 -43.86 -4.27
C GLN A 69 12.22 -42.90 -3.51
N ASN A 70 12.57 -41.62 -3.41
CA ASN A 70 11.74 -40.63 -2.73
C ASN A 70 10.46 -40.42 -3.57
N PRO A 71 9.27 -40.66 -3.00
CA PRO A 71 8.04 -40.57 -3.76
C PRO A 71 7.52 -39.14 -3.91
N TRP A 72 8.12 -38.13 -3.25
CA TRP A 72 7.60 -36.76 -3.23
C TRP A 72 8.50 -35.73 -3.92
N TYR A 73 9.80 -35.95 -3.95
CA TYR A 73 10.76 -34.93 -4.38
C TYR A 73 11.55 -35.39 -5.60
N ASN A 74 11.90 -34.43 -6.44
CA ASN A 74 12.91 -34.61 -7.47
C ASN A 74 14.28 -34.87 -6.80
N GLU A 75 15.08 -35.79 -7.36
CA GLU A 75 16.46 -36.02 -6.88
C GLU A 75 17.31 -34.76 -7.05
N VAL A 76 17.12 -34.10 -8.20
CA VAL A 76 17.79 -32.86 -8.58
C VAL A 76 16.72 -31.88 -9.00
N CYS A 77 16.76 -30.67 -8.46
CA CYS A 77 15.86 -29.59 -8.83
C CYS A 77 15.99 -29.28 -10.34
N PRO A 78 14.89 -29.25 -11.11
CA PRO A 78 14.93 -28.96 -12.54
C PRO A 78 14.96 -27.45 -12.86
N HIS A 79 14.89 -26.59 -11.84
CA HIS A 79 14.57 -25.16 -11.98
C HIS A 79 15.75 -24.19 -11.88
N GLU A 80 16.99 -24.62 -12.16
CA GLU A 80 18.19 -23.77 -12.05
C GLU A 80 18.06 -22.42 -12.82
N PRO A 81 18.46 -21.27 -12.24
CA PRO A 81 19.14 -21.10 -10.93
C PRO A 81 18.19 -20.99 -9.72
N TYR A 82 16.88 -21.18 -9.93
CA TYR A 82 15.83 -20.99 -8.94
C TYR A 82 15.50 -22.28 -8.18
N CYS A 83 16.49 -22.80 -7.48
CA CYS A 83 16.37 -24.02 -6.69
C CYS A 83 16.52 -23.70 -5.19
N TRP A 84 15.40 -23.67 -4.48
CA TRP A 84 15.36 -23.49 -3.03
C TRP A 84 15.01 -24.81 -2.36
N GLY A 85 15.81 -25.24 -1.38
CA GLY A 85 15.57 -26.49 -0.65
C GLY A 85 15.47 -27.72 -1.57
N TYR A 86 14.57 -28.63 -1.21
CA TYR A 86 14.28 -29.86 -1.95
C TYR A 86 12.96 -29.72 -2.70
N ASP A 87 13.04 -29.79 -4.02
CA ASP A 87 11.99 -29.51 -4.99
C ASP A 87 10.98 -30.67 -5.06
N PHE A 88 9.69 -30.39 -4.89
CA PHE A 88 8.65 -31.40 -5.02
C PHE A 88 8.54 -31.87 -6.48
N ASP A 89 8.37 -33.17 -6.68
CA ASP A 89 7.89 -33.72 -7.95
C ASP A 89 6.37 -33.53 -8.02
N HIS A 90 5.90 -32.44 -8.63
CA HIS A 90 4.46 -32.14 -8.75
C HIS A 90 3.70 -33.09 -9.68
N GLU A 91 4.39 -33.96 -10.43
CA GLU A 91 3.77 -35.00 -11.23
C GLU A 91 3.51 -36.29 -10.44
N SER A 92 4.26 -36.53 -9.38
CA SER A 92 4.06 -37.69 -8.51
C SER A 92 2.65 -37.69 -7.91
N ASP A 93 1.99 -38.85 -7.98
CA ASP A 93 0.72 -39.09 -7.32
C ASP A 93 0.79 -38.92 -5.80
N GLN A 94 1.95 -39.16 -5.19
CA GLN A 94 2.12 -38.99 -3.74
C GLN A 94 2.24 -37.52 -3.37
N THR A 95 2.92 -36.72 -4.18
CA THR A 95 2.96 -35.26 -4.02
C THR A 95 1.60 -34.64 -4.21
N LYS A 96 0.86 -35.01 -5.27
CA LYS A 96 -0.51 -34.53 -5.51
C LYS A 96 -1.41 -34.80 -4.31
N LYS A 97 -1.44 -36.05 -3.81
CA LYS A 97 -2.22 -36.42 -2.62
C LYS A 97 -1.80 -35.67 -1.36
N PHE A 98 -0.50 -35.44 -1.19
CA PHE A 98 0.02 -34.67 -0.06
C PHE A 98 -0.45 -33.22 -0.11
N ILE A 99 -0.23 -32.55 -1.23
CA ILE A 99 -0.65 -31.16 -1.49
C ILE A 99 -2.16 -31.00 -1.30
N ASP A 100 -2.97 -31.92 -1.84
CA ASP A 100 -4.42 -31.87 -1.71
C ASP A 100 -4.86 -31.94 -0.26
N ARG A 101 -4.20 -32.78 0.56
CA ARG A 101 -4.47 -32.84 2.00
C ARG A 101 -4.08 -31.55 2.71
N VAL A 102 -2.95 -30.93 2.35
CA VAL A 102 -2.54 -29.63 2.90
C VAL A 102 -3.57 -28.56 2.55
N ASN A 103 -4.00 -28.49 1.29
CA ASN A 103 -4.97 -27.52 0.81
C ASN A 103 -6.37 -27.69 1.45
N ARG A 104 -6.79 -28.92 1.74
CA ARG A 104 -8.04 -29.15 2.49
C ARG A 104 -7.90 -28.78 3.96
N PHE A 105 -6.78 -29.15 4.58
CA PHE A 105 -6.58 -28.99 6.02
C PHE A 105 -6.73 -27.55 6.50
N TRP A 106 -6.08 -26.58 5.86
CA TRP A 106 -6.14 -25.21 6.40
C TRP A 106 -7.52 -24.56 6.20
N ILE A 107 -8.23 -24.91 5.13
CA ILE A 107 -9.61 -24.47 4.92
C ILE A 107 -10.52 -25.11 5.98
N GLU A 108 -10.47 -26.44 6.13
CA GLU A 108 -11.37 -27.18 7.02
C GLU A 108 -11.09 -26.96 8.52
N GLU A 109 -9.82 -26.85 8.92
CA GLU A 109 -9.41 -26.77 10.33
C GLU A 109 -9.30 -25.33 10.84
N TYR A 110 -8.87 -24.40 9.99
CA TYR A 110 -8.60 -23.00 10.37
C TYR A 110 -9.56 -22.00 9.73
N ASN A 111 -10.39 -22.40 8.76
CA ASN A 111 -11.29 -21.51 8.02
C ASN A 111 -10.56 -20.34 7.36
N ILE A 112 -9.40 -20.56 6.75
CA ILE A 112 -8.79 -19.54 5.89
C ILE A 112 -9.61 -19.36 4.62
N ASP A 113 -9.54 -18.18 4.01
CA ASP A 113 -10.35 -17.81 2.83
C ASP A 113 -9.60 -18.07 1.51
N GLY A 114 -8.46 -18.75 1.55
CA GLY A 114 -7.68 -19.10 0.37
C GLY A 114 -6.18 -18.97 0.57
N TYR A 115 -5.46 -19.06 -0.55
CA TYR A 115 -4.01 -19.18 -0.58
C TYR A 115 -3.35 -18.16 -1.49
N ARG A 116 -2.14 -17.73 -1.11
CA ARG A 116 -1.10 -17.29 -2.04
C ARG A 116 -0.07 -18.41 -2.14
N PHE A 117 0.14 -18.95 -3.33
CA PHE A 117 1.16 -19.97 -3.55
C PHE A 117 2.47 -19.32 -3.97
N ASP A 118 3.54 -19.68 -3.25
CA ASP A 118 4.90 -19.26 -3.51
C ASP A 118 5.50 -19.95 -4.73
N PHE A 119 6.26 -19.18 -5.51
CA PHE A 119 7.04 -19.63 -6.66
C PHE A 119 6.32 -20.67 -7.54
N THR A 120 5.09 -20.39 -7.96
CA THR A 120 4.30 -21.39 -8.70
C THR A 120 4.86 -21.72 -10.08
N LYS A 121 5.80 -20.93 -10.59
CA LYS A 121 6.56 -21.25 -11.81
C LYS A 121 7.33 -22.56 -11.71
N GLY A 122 7.76 -22.95 -10.51
CA GLY A 122 8.43 -24.22 -10.25
C GLY A 122 7.49 -25.41 -10.02
N PHE A 123 6.17 -25.26 -10.19
CA PHE A 123 5.24 -26.40 -10.04
C PHE A 123 5.23 -27.25 -11.33
N SER A 124 6.39 -27.78 -11.68
CA SER A 124 6.73 -28.37 -12.98
C SER A 124 7.95 -29.28 -12.80
N ASN A 125 8.13 -30.27 -13.67
CA ASN A 125 9.42 -30.98 -13.75
C ASN A 125 10.19 -30.65 -15.06
N VAL A 126 9.67 -29.72 -15.86
CA VAL A 126 10.33 -29.24 -17.08
C VAL A 126 11.57 -28.44 -16.68
N VAL A 127 12.73 -28.85 -17.20
CA VAL A 127 14.01 -28.20 -16.95
C VAL A 127 14.03 -26.76 -17.47
N GLY A 128 14.45 -25.83 -16.62
CA GLY A 128 14.62 -24.42 -16.93
C GLY A 128 14.08 -23.51 -15.83
N ASP A 129 14.19 -22.20 -16.02
CA ASP A 129 13.84 -21.18 -15.02
C ASP A 129 12.33 -21.02 -14.75
N GLY A 130 11.49 -21.82 -15.41
CA GLY A 130 10.05 -21.79 -15.32
C GLY A 130 9.37 -20.61 -16.04
N SER A 131 10.11 -19.69 -16.66
CA SER A 131 9.56 -18.49 -17.32
C SER A 131 8.73 -18.79 -18.59
N PRO A 132 9.10 -19.75 -19.47
CA PRO A 132 8.31 -20.07 -20.65
C PRO A 132 6.93 -20.66 -20.33
N TYR A 133 6.02 -20.58 -21.29
CA TYR A 133 4.69 -21.22 -21.22
C TYR A 133 4.82 -22.73 -21.00
N ASN A 134 4.05 -23.27 -20.04
CA ASN A 134 4.07 -24.68 -19.69
C ASN A 134 2.65 -25.22 -19.44
N SER A 135 2.13 -26.00 -20.39
CA SER A 135 0.80 -26.60 -20.30
C SER A 135 0.65 -27.61 -19.15
N GLN A 136 1.73 -28.29 -18.77
CA GLN A 136 1.71 -29.27 -17.69
C GLN A 136 1.58 -28.58 -16.33
N ARG A 137 2.34 -27.51 -16.09
CA ARG A 137 2.22 -26.67 -14.90
C ARG A 137 0.81 -26.09 -14.79
N ILE A 138 0.25 -25.59 -15.89
CA ILE A 138 -1.13 -25.10 -15.93
C ILE A 138 -2.12 -26.20 -15.50
N ALA A 139 -1.96 -27.43 -15.99
CA ALA A 139 -2.83 -28.54 -15.61
C ALA A 139 -2.70 -28.89 -14.11
N ILE A 140 -1.49 -28.86 -13.56
CA ILE A 140 -1.22 -29.07 -12.13
C ILE A 140 -1.91 -27.99 -11.28
N LEU A 141 -1.76 -26.72 -11.65
CA LEU A 141 -2.36 -25.59 -10.95
C LEU A 141 -3.89 -25.61 -11.02
N LYS A 142 -4.47 -25.91 -12.18
CA LYS A 142 -5.93 -26.04 -12.35
C LYS A 142 -6.50 -27.15 -11.47
N ARG A 143 -5.85 -28.31 -11.47
CA ARG A 143 -6.20 -29.43 -10.58
C ARG A 143 -6.13 -29.04 -9.10
N MET A 144 -5.10 -28.30 -8.69
CA MET A 144 -4.99 -27.80 -7.31
C MET A 144 -6.12 -26.83 -6.96
N ALA A 145 -6.46 -25.90 -7.86
CA ALA A 145 -7.56 -24.98 -7.67
C ALA A 145 -8.92 -25.70 -7.60
N ASP A 146 -9.15 -26.71 -8.43
CA ASP A 146 -10.37 -27.52 -8.37
C ASP A 146 -10.53 -28.19 -7.01
N VAL A 147 -9.46 -28.75 -6.43
CA VAL A 147 -9.49 -29.35 -5.08
C VAL A 147 -9.80 -28.32 -3.99
N ILE A 148 -9.28 -27.09 -4.13
CA ILE A 148 -9.57 -25.99 -3.21
C ILE A 148 -11.05 -25.61 -3.33
N TRP A 149 -11.55 -25.39 -4.54
CA TRP A 149 -12.94 -25.00 -4.79
C TRP A 149 -13.97 -26.10 -4.54
N GLU A 150 -13.59 -27.37 -4.61
CA GLU A 150 -14.38 -28.49 -4.12
C GLU A 150 -14.56 -28.46 -2.59
N THR A 151 -13.58 -27.91 -1.87
CA THR A 151 -13.60 -27.81 -0.41
C THR A 151 -14.36 -26.57 0.03
N ASP A 152 -14.06 -25.44 -0.62
CA ASP A 152 -14.75 -24.17 -0.45
C ASP A 152 -14.75 -23.38 -1.78
N PRO A 153 -15.91 -23.22 -2.44
CA PRO A 153 -16.00 -22.59 -3.76
C PRO A 153 -15.67 -21.09 -3.75
N ASP A 154 -15.69 -20.44 -2.58
CA ASP A 154 -15.40 -19.01 -2.45
C ASP A 154 -13.91 -18.73 -2.17
N SER A 155 -13.10 -19.78 -1.97
CA SER A 155 -11.67 -19.65 -1.64
C SER A 155 -10.86 -19.01 -2.76
N TYR A 156 -10.01 -18.05 -2.39
CA TYR A 156 -9.08 -17.40 -3.31
C TYR A 156 -7.88 -18.30 -3.64
N VAL A 157 -7.50 -18.35 -4.92
CA VAL A 157 -6.27 -19.00 -5.40
C VAL A 157 -5.40 -17.93 -6.03
N ILE A 158 -4.42 -17.42 -5.28
CA ILE A 158 -3.50 -16.36 -5.71
C ILE A 158 -2.13 -16.98 -5.99
N LEU A 159 -1.51 -16.60 -7.11
CA LEU A 159 -0.23 -17.15 -7.52
C LEU A 159 0.83 -16.05 -7.54
N GLU A 160 1.95 -16.29 -6.86
CA GLU A 160 3.20 -15.68 -7.30
C GLU A 160 3.65 -16.40 -8.57
N HIS A 161 3.36 -15.77 -9.70
CA HIS A 161 3.54 -16.34 -11.02
C HIS A 161 3.97 -15.23 -11.96
N PHE A 162 5.23 -15.28 -12.39
CA PHE A 162 5.86 -14.31 -13.30
C PHE A 162 6.35 -15.02 -14.55
N ALA A 163 5.43 -15.74 -15.21
CA ALA A 163 5.72 -16.57 -16.38
C ALA A 163 5.35 -15.82 -17.66
N ALA A 164 5.35 -16.50 -18.79
CA ALA A 164 4.86 -15.93 -20.04
C ALA A 164 3.39 -15.46 -19.87
N ASN A 165 3.11 -14.22 -20.26
CA ASN A 165 1.78 -13.60 -20.06
C ASN A 165 0.62 -14.39 -20.71
N ASN A 166 0.86 -15.22 -21.73
CA ASN A 166 -0.17 -16.10 -22.29
C ASN A 166 -0.59 -17.22 -21.34
N GLU A 167 0.30 -17.70 -20.47
CA GLU A 167 -0.03 -18.63 -19.38
C GLU A 167 -0.80 -17.93 -18.26
N GLU A 168 -0.32 -16.76 -17.83
CA GLU A 168 -1.00 -15.93 -16.82
C GLU A 168 -2.45 -15.61 -17.22
N LYS A 169 -2.67 -15.30 -18.51
CA LYS A 169 -4.00 -15.11 -19.09
C LYS A 169 -4.89 -16.34 -18.97
N GLU A 170 -4.34 -17.53 -19.21
CA GLU A 170 -5.09 -18.78 -19.16
C GLU A 170 -5.49 -19.12 -17.72
N LEU A 171 -4.57 -18.95 -16.77
CA LEU A 171 -4.82 -19.15 -15.33
C LEU A 171 -5.81 -18.11 -14.79
N SER A 172 -5.67 -16.84 -15.19
CA SER A 172 -6.61 -15.77 -14.86
C SER A 172 -8.02 -16.09 -15.35
N ALA A 173 -8.17 -16.52 -16.61
CA ALA A 173 -9.46 -16.88 -17.19
C ALA A 173 -10.09 -18.12 -16.52
N TYR A 174 -9.28 -18.97 -15.88
CA TYR A 174 -9.75 -20.12 -15.12
C TYR A 174 -10.34 -19.75 -13.75
N GLY A 175 -10.05 -18.54 -13.23
CA GLY A 175 -10.52 -18.08 -11.93
C GLY A 175 -9.42 -17.82 -10.90
N MET A 176 -8.16 -18.12 -11.24
CA MET A 176 -7.03 -17.81 -10.35
C MET A 176 -6.66 -16.33 -10.42
N MET A 177 -6.07 -15.84 -9.35
CA MET A 177 -5.48 -14.50 -9.25
C MET A 177 -3.97 -14.57 -9.31
N LEU A 178 -3.34 -13.52 -9.82
CA LEU A 178 -1.91 -13.52 -10.11
C LEU A 178 -1.26 -12.21 -9.67
N TRP A 179 -0.06 -12.30 -9.10
CA TRP A 179 0.72 -11.14 -8.69
C TRP A 179 1.14 -10.27 -9.88
N GLY A 180 1.03 -8.96 -9.70
CA GLY A 180 1.39 -7.95 -10.69
C GLY A 180 2.43 -6.97 -10.17
N ASN A 181 3.70 -7.28 -10.42
CA ASN A 181 4.82 -6.44 -9.98
C ASN A 181 4.98 -5.19 -10.84
N LEU A 182 4.74 -4.01 -10.26
CA LEU A 182 5.05 -2.71 -10.87
C LEU A 182 5.95 -1.85 -9.94
N ASN A 183 6.67 -2.46 -8.99
CA ASN A 183 7.48 -1.74 -8.00
C ASN A 183 8.46 -0.78 -8.67
N HIS A 184 9.20 -1.23 -9.69
CA HIS A 184 10.18 -0.37 -10.37
C HIS A 184 9.53 0.86 -11.00
N ASN A 185 8.47 0.68 -11.78
CA ASN A 185 7.82 1.76 -12.50
C ASN A 185 7.17 2.80 -11.57
N TYR A 186 6.53 2.34 -10.50
CA TYR A 186 5.98 3.24 -9.49
C TYR A 186 7.08 3.99 -8.74
N ASN A 187 8.20 3.33 -8.40
CA ASN A 187 9.36 3.99 -7.81
C ASN A 187 9.95 5.08 -8.69
N GLU A 188 10.16 4.81 -9.98
CA GLU A 188 10.66 5.81 -10.93
C GLU A 188 9.69 7.00 -11.00
N ALA A 189 8.39 6.72 -11.09
CA ALA A 189 7.36 7.75 -11.07
C ALA A 189 7.43 8.59 -9.78
N THR A 190 7.39 7.97 -8.60
CA THR A 190 7.37 8.71 -7.32
C THR A 190 8.69 9.39 -7.02
N MET A 191 9.84 8.90 -7.50
CA MET A 191 11.11 9.62 -7.42
C MET A 191 11.18 10.83 -8.36
N GLY A 192 10.34 10.90 -9.40
CA GLY A 192 10.34 12.00 -10.38
C GLY A 192 11.23 11.75 -11.58
N TYR A 193 11.39 10.49 -11.98
CA TYR A 193 12.11 10.06 -13.18
C TYR A 193 11.14 9.46 -14.19
N LEU A 194 11.03 10.07 -15.37
CA LEU A 194 9.94 9.76 -16.30
C LEU A 194 10.21 8.56 -17.23
N THR A 195 11.47 8.31 -17.57
CA THR A 195 11.87 7.34 -18.61
C THR A 195 11.30 5.94 -18.39
N GLU A 196 11.36 5.45 -17.15
CA GLU A 196 10.91 4.10 -16.78
C GLU A 196 9.66 4.12 -15.88
N SER A 197 8.96 5.26 -15.82
CA SER A 197 7.78 5.47 -14.95
C SER A 197 6.46 4.93 -15.50
N ASN A 198 6.46 4.21 -16.61
CA ASN A 198 5.22 3.72 -17.21
C ASN A 198 4.67 2.51 -16.43
N PHE A 199 3.68 2.76 -15.58
CA PHE A 199 3.03 1.71 -14.79
C PHE A 199 1.68 1.25 -15.39
N SER A 200 1.45 1.43 -16.70
CA SER A 200 0.19 1.01 -17.35
C SER A 200 -0.10 -0.49 -17.17
N GLY A 201 0.93 -1.31 -16.99
CA GLY A 201 0.82 -2.75 -16.71
C GLY A 201 0.11 -3.10 -15.39
N ILE A 202 -0.24 -2.12 -14.55
CA ILE A 202 -1.11 -2.31 -13.38
C ILE A 202 -2.56 -2.65 -13.77
N SER A 203 -2.96 -2.32 -15.00
CA SER A 203 -4.26 -2.69 -15.55
C SER A 203 -4.20 -4.05 -16.21
N TYR A 204 -5.10 -4.96 -15.82
CA TYR A 204 -5.26 -6.27 -16.45
C TYR A 204 -5.56 -6.16 -17.95
N LYS A 205 -6.23 -5.09 -18.39
CA LYS A 205 -6.50 -4.83 -19.81
C LYS A 205 -5.23 -4.52 -20.61
N GLN A 206 -4.27 -3.83 -20.01
CA GLN A 206 -2.98 -3.55 -20.66
C GLN A 206 -2.12 -4.81 -20.80
N ARG A 207 -2.43 -5.85 -20.02
CA ARG A 207 -1.88 -7.21 -20.18
C ARG A 207 -2.70 -8.08 -21.14
N GLY A 208 -3.84 -7.58 -21.64
CA GLY A 208 -4.75 -8.29 -22.53
C GLY A 208 -5.55 -9.40 -21.85
N TRP A 209 -5.83 -9.27 -20.55
CA TRP A 209 -6.62 -10.22 -19.78
C TRP A 209 -8.11 -9.88 -19.88
N SER A 210 -8.98 -10.90 -19.79
CA SER A 210 -10.44 -10.71 -19.82
C SER A 210 -11.03 -10.49 -18.43
N GLN A 211 -10.37 -10.99 -17.37
CA GLN A 211 -10.82 -10.89 -15.99
C GLN A 211 -9.90 -9.98 -15.17
N PRO A 212 -10.45 -9.21 -14.20
CA PRO A 212 -9.67 -8.35 -13.33
C PRO A 212 -8.97 -9.13 -12.21
N HIS A 213 -8.29 -10.24 -12.52
CA HIS A 213 -7.63 -11.12 -11.54
C HIS A 213 -6.13 -10.78 -11.31
N LEU A 214 -5.72 -9.57 -11.67
CA LEU A 214 -4.36 -9.10 -11.43
C LEU A 214 -4.26 -8.46 -10.05
N VAL A 215 -3.58 -9.12 -9.11
CA VAL A 215 -3.22 -8.60 -7.78
C VAL A 215 -1.98 -7.73 -7.93
N GLY A 216 -2.21 -6.50 -8.38
CA GLY A 216 -1.15 -5.54 -8.61
C GLY A 216 -0.60 -4.95 -7.30
N TYR A 217 0.70 -4.63 -7.28
CA TYR A 217 1.35 -3.99 -6.13
C TYR A 217 2.44 -2.99 -6.52
N MET A 218 2.64 -2.00 -5.65
CA MET A 218 3.78 -1.07 -5.70
C MET A 218 4.95 -1.56 -4.85
N GLU A 219 4.65 -2.34 -3.80
CA GLU A 219 5.64 -2.91 -2.89
C GLU A 219 5.21 -4.33 -2.52
N SER A 220 6.18 -5.23 -2.40
CA SER A 220 6.01 -6.51 -1.74
C SER A 220 7.20 -6.77 -0.81
N HIS A 221 7.25 -7.95 -0.21
CA HIS A 221 8.36 -8.33 0.63
C HIS A 221 9.68 -8.53 -0.14
N ASP A 222 9.64 -8.66 -1.48
CA ASP A 222 10.79 -8.90 -2.35
C ASP A 222 11.40 -7.66 -3.01
N GLU A 223 10.78 -6.49 -2.88
CA GLU A 223 11.30 -5.26 -3.48
C GLU A 223 11.54 -4.17 -2.45
N GLU A 224 12.36 -3.20 -2.84
CA GLU A 224 12.67 -2.05 -2.00
C GLU A 224 11.45 -1.15 -1.80
N ARG A 225 11.40 -0.48 -0.64
CA ARG A 225 10.31 0.42 -0.23
C ARG A 225 10.29 1.70 -1.04
N GLN A 226 9.11 2.13 -1.42
CA GLN A 226 8.90 3.32 -2.23
C GLN A 226 9.31 4.58 -1.49
N MET A 227 8.89 4.73 -0.23
CA MET A 227 9.30 5.90 0.56
C MET A 227 10.82 5.94 0.81
N PHE A 228 11.45 4.78 1.02
CA PHE A 228 12.91 4.72 1.15
C PHE A 228 13.61 5.24 -0.12
N LYS A 229 13.19 4.78 -1.31
CA LYS A 229 13.76 5.25 -2.58
C LYS A 229 13.47 6.74 -2.81
N ASN A 230 12.26 7.21 -2.52
CA ASN A 230 11.93 8.64 -2.58
C ASN A 230 12.87 9.51 -1.73
N ILE A 231 13.08 9.15 -0.46
CA ILE A 231 13.91 9.94 0.47
C ILE A 231 15.39 9.85 0.12
N THR A 232 15.86 8.72 -0.41
CA THR A 232 17.29 8.48 -0.65
C THR A 232 17.74 8.93 -2.04
N TYR A 233 16.89 8.75 -3.05
CA TYR A 233 17.24 8.91 -4.47
C TYR A 233 16.26 9.79 -5.24
N GLY A 234 15.31 10.45 -4.57
CA GLY A 234 14.35 11.34 -5.21
C GLY A 234 15.03 12.47 -6.00
N ASN A 235 14.39 12.85 -7.10
CA ASN A 235 14.83 13.94 -7.96
C ASN A 235 14.77 15.29 -7.23
N GLN A 236 15.88 16.03 -7.28
CA GLN A 236 16.04 17.34 -6.61
C GLN A 236 16.27 18.49 -7.62
N ALA A 237 15.99 18.25 -8.90
CA ALA A 237 16.23 19.24 -9.96
C ALA A 237 15.43 20.53 -9.77
N ASN A 238 14.24 20.44 -9.15
CA ASN A 238 13.46 21.61 -8.72
C ASN A 238 13.62 21.81 -7.20
N PRO A 239 14.30 22.87 -6.73
CA PRO A 239 14.49 23.14 -5.30
C PRO A 239 13.18 23.36 -4.52
N TYR A 240 12.11 23.76 -5.21
CA TYR A 240 10.78 23.96 -4.61
C TYR A 240 9.97 22.66 -4.53
N HIS A 241 10.43 21.59 -5.18
CA HIS A 241 9.82 20.26 -5.19
C HIS A 241 10.87 19.16 -4.99
N ASP A 242 11.65 19.29 -3.91
CA ASP A 242 12.69 18.32 -3.55
C ASP A 242 12.06 17.01 -3.05
N VAL A 243 12.11 15.98 -3.90
CA VAL A 243 11.46 14.68 -3.64
C VAL A 243 12.06 13.94 -2.45
N GLN A 244 13.27 14.28 -2.00
CA GLN A 244 13.88 13.65 -0.82
C GLN A 244 13.29 14.13 0.50
N LYS A 245 12.53 15.23 0.49
CA LYS A 245 11.83 15.72 1.69
C LYS A 245 10.57 14.90 1.95
N LEU A 246 10.37 14.48 3.20
CA LEU A 246 9.25 13.61 3.60
C LEU A 246 7.89 14.15 3.17
N ASN A 247 7.63 15.45 3.36
CA ASN A 247 6.37 16.07 2.98
C ASN A 247 6.10 16.03 1.47
N VAL A 248 7.14 16.21 0.64
CA VAL A 248 7.05 16.11 -0.82
C VAL A 248 6.89 14.65 -1.24
N ALA A 249 7.72 13.76 -0.69
CA ALA A 249 7.67 12.32 -0.95
C ALA A 249 6.30 11.73 -0.59
N ALA A 250 5.73 12.07 0.57
CA ALA A 250 4.42 11.63 1.01
C ALA A 250 3.32 12.03 0.02
N LYS A 251 3.31 13.28 -0.45
CA LYS A 251 2.35 13.74 -1.47
C LYS A 251 2.48 12.98 -2.79
N ARG A 252 3.70 12.72 -3.24
CA ARG A 252 3.92 11.90 -4.46
C ARG A 252 3.48 10.45 -4.29
N ASN A 253 3.65 9.89 -3.08
CA ASN A 253 3.13 8.56 -2.74
C ASN A 253 1.59 8.55 -2.71
N ALA A 254 0.94 9.64 -2.29
CA ALA A 254 -0.52 9.79 -2.38
C ALA A 254 -1.01 9.86 -3.84
N ALA A 255 -0.31 10.60 -4.70
CA ALA A 255 -0.60 10.63 -6.14
C ALA A 255 -0.46 9.26 -6.81
N ALA A 256 0.55 8.48 -6.41
CA ALA A 256 0.70 7.07 -6.83
C ALA A 256 -0.44 6.19 -6.32
N ALA A 257 -0.82 6.34 -5.03
CA ALA A 257 -1.93 5.60 -4.45
C ALA A 257 -3.26 5.86 -5.18
N ALA A 258 -3.55 7.10 -5.57
CA ALA A 258 -4.75 7.43 -6.36
C ALA A 258 -4.76 6.71 -7.73
N MET A 259 -3.62 6.71 -8.41
CA MET A 259 -3.41 6.03 -9.70
C MET A 259 -3.19 4.51 -9.58
N PHE A 260 -3.24 3.95 -8.37
CA PHE A 260 -3.08 2.53 -8.08
C PHE A 260 -4.37 1.92 -7.56
N LEU A 261 -4.91 2.46 -6.45
CA LEU A 261 -6.09 1.93 -5.76
C LEU A 261 -7.37 2.04 -6.59
N LEU A 262 -7.52 3.14 -7.34
CA LEU A 262 -8.73 3.41 -8.12
C LEU A 262 -8.74 2.67 -9.48
N VAL A 263 -7.63 2.04 -9.88
CA VAL A 263 -7.62 1.17 -11.07
C VAL A 263 -8.42 -0.11 -10.75
N PRO A 264 -9.35 -0.54 -11.63
CA PRO A 264 -10.16 -1.74 -11.39
C PRO A 264 -9.33 -3.01 -11.16
N GLY A 265 -9.91 -3.95 -10.39
CA GLY A 265 -9.25 -5.17 -9.93
C GLY A 265 -8.55 -5.05 -8.57
N PRO A 266 -8.10 -6.19 -8.00
CA PRO A 266 -7.51 -6.26 -6.67
C PRO A 266 -6.16 -5.54 -6.61
N LYS A 267 -5.82 -5.05 -5.43
CA LYS A 267 -4.60 -4.29 -5.15
C LYS A 267 -4.03 -4.76 -3.82
N MET A 268 -2.72 -4.97 -3.77
CA MET A 268 -2.02 -5.36 -2.55
C MET A 268 -1.20 -4.17 -2.03
N ILE A 269 -1.35 -3.90 -0.74
CA ILE A 269 -0.59 -2.88 -0.01
C ILE A 269 0.36 -3.63 0.93
N TRP A 270 1.64 -3.30 0.88
CA TRP A 270 2.62 -3.81 1.83
C TRP A 270 2.49 -3.08 3.16
N GLN A 271 2.63 -3.79 4.28
CA GLN A 271 2.45 -3.23 5.62
C GLN A 271 3.26 -1.94 5.83
N PHE A 272 2.60 -0.92 6.41
CA PHE A 272 3.14 0.44 6.60
C PHE A 272 3.38 1.26 5.32
N GLY A 273 3.15 0.72 4.12
CA GLY A 273 3.25 1.48 2.86
C GLY A 273 2.32 2.70 2.84
N GLU A 274 1.14 2.57 3.44
CA GLU A 274 0.16 3.63 3.64
C GLU A 274 0.62 4.75 4.59
N LEU A 275 1.70 4.52 5.35
CA LEU A 275 2.38 5.48 6.22
C LEU A 275 3.77 5.87 5.68
N GLY A 276 4.09 5.46 4.46
CA GLY A 276 5.36 5.72 3.79
C GLY A 276 6.52 4.95 4.42
N TYR A 277 6.43 3.64 4.58
CA TYR A 277 7.50 2.86 5.20
C TYR A 277 8.85 3.08 4.48
N ASP A 278 9.85 3.57 5.22
CA ASP A 278 11.13 4.06 4.68
C ASP A 278 12.34 3.29 5.22
N VAL A 279 12.11 2.10 5.78
CA VAL A 279 13.20 1.22 6.18
C VAL A 279 13.52 0.29 5.02
N SER A 280 14.77 0.37 4.55
CA SER A 280 15.27 -0.44 3.44
C SER A 280 15.00 -1.94 3.63
N ILE A 281 14.74 -2.64 2.54
CA ILE A 281 14.70 -4.09 2.48
C ILE A 281 15.99 -4.72 3.00
N ASP A 282 17.13 -4.04 2.87
CA ASP A 282 18.45 -4.51 3.31
C ASP A 282 18.81 -4.06 4.73
N TYR A 283 17.86 -3.49 5.50
CA TYR A 283 18.07 -3.24 6.92
C TYR A 283 18.40 -4.55 7.66
N ASP A 284 19.61 -4.59 8.23
CA ASP A 284 20.34 -5.76 8.75
C ASP A 284 20.60 -6.88 7.73
N CYS A 285 19.54 -7.44 7.15
CA CYS A 285 19.60 -8.35 6.01
C CYS A 285 18.24 -8.40 5.30
N ARG A 286 18.22 -8.80 4.03
CA ARG A 286 17.00 -8.86 3.20
C ARG A 286 15.80 -9.52 3.89
N VAL A 287 16.01 -10.71 4.46
CA VAL A 287 14.97 -11.54 5.12
C VAL A 287 14.91 -11.36 6.65
N CYS A 288 15.65 -10.39 7.20
CA CYS A 288 15.65 -10.12 8.63
C CYS A 288 14.37 -9.36 9.03
N PRO A 289 13.87 -9.55 10.27
CA PRO A 289 12.75 -8.78 10.79
C PRO A 289 12.99 -7.29 10.67
N LYS A 290 12.05 -6.58 10.06
CA LYS A 290 12.09 -5.13 9.92
C LYS A 290 11.36 -4.48 11.10
N PRO A 291 11.83 -3.31 11.57
CA PRO A 291 11.29 -2.71 12.78
C PRO A 291 9.86 -2.17 12.56
N ILE A 292 8.98 -2.45 13.52
CA ILE A 292 7.60 -1.96 13.50
C ILE A 292 7.57 -0.44 13.77
N ARG A 293 6.75 0.31 13.03
CA ARG A 293 6.75 1.79 13.03
C ARG A 293 5.40 2.41 13.37
N TRP A 294 4.78 1.96 14.47
CA TRP A 294 3.54 2.59 14.98
C TRP A 294 3.68 4.09 15.24
N ASN A 295 4.88 4.55 15.59
CA ASN A 295 5.18 5.97 15.80
C ASN A 295 5.02 6.84 14.53
N TYR A 296 4.90 6.26 13.33
CA TYR A 296 4.66 7.02 12.10
C TYR A 296 3.32 7.74 12.10
N GLN A 297 2.33 7.26 12.86
CA GLN A 297 1.05 7.93 13.04
C GLN A 297 1.17 9.30 13.74
N ASN A 298 2.28 9.56 14.44
CA ASN A 298 2.53 10.83 15.13
C ASN A 298 3.15 11.90 14.21
N ASN A 299 3.50 11.55 12.96
CA ASN A 299 3.99 12.51 11.98
C ASN A 299 2.85 12.92 11.05
N TRP A 300 2.68 14.24 10.86
CA TRP A 300 1.58 14.80 10.07
C TRP A 300 1.58 14.32 8.61
N ASP A 301 2.72 14.41 7.91
CA ASP A 301 2.80 14.05 6.49
C ASP A 301 2.45 12.57 6.25
N ARG A 302 2.89 11.69 7.16
CA ARG A 302 2.58 10.25 7.10
C ARG A 302 1.12 9.97 7.42
N ARG A 303 0.56 10.67 8.42
CA ARG A 303 -0.86 10.56 8.74
C ARG A 303 -1.73 11.07 7.60
N LEU A 304 -1.31 12.13 6.92
CA LEU A 304 -1.98 12.65 5.73
C LEU A 304 -1.96 11.62 4.60
N LEU A 305 -0.81 10.97 4.36
CA LEU A 305 -0.71 9.85 3.41
C LEU A 305 -1.67 8.71 3.78
N TYR A 306 -1.73 8.33 5.06
CA TYR A 306 -2.66 7.30 5.54
C TYR A 306 -4.11 7.69 5.27
N ASN A 307 -4.48 8.95 5.53
CA ASN A 307 -5.84 9.44 5.28
C ASN A 307 -6.19 9.37 3.79
N TYR A 308 -5.25 9.70 2.89
CA TYR A 308 -5.43 9.53 1.45
C TYR A 308 -5.70 8.06 1.09
N TYR A 309 -4.89 7.12 1.58
CA TYR A 309 -5.13 5.69 1.36
C TYR A 309 -6.51 5.26 1.86
N SER A 310 -6.86 5.65 3.09
CA SER A 310 -8.15 5.31 3.70
C SER A 310 -9.33 5.80 2.87
N GLU A 311 -9.30 7.06 2.42
CA GLU A 311 -10.38 7.63 1.61
C GLU A 311 -10.45 7.07 0.21
N LEU A 312 -9.31 6.83 -0.44
CA LEU A 312 -9.28 6.19 -1.77
C LEU A 312 -9.88 4.78 -1.70
N ILE A 313 -9.60 4.02 -0.64
CA ILE A 313 -10.19 2.70 -0.40
C ILE A 313 -11.69 2.83 -0.09
N ALA A 314 -12.10 3.78 0.75
CA ALA A 314 -13.51 4.02 1.05
C ALA A 314 -14.30 4.40 -0.21
N LEU A 315 -13.75 5.29 -1.03
CA LEU A 315 -14.31 5.72 -2.30
C LEU A 315 -14.45 4.53 -3.27
N LYS A 316 -13.41 3.71 -3.41
CA LYS A 316 -13.44 2.48 -4.23
C LYS A 316 -14.55 1.52 -3.78
N LYS A 317 -14.71 1.33 -2.47
CA LYS A 317 -15.71 0.41 -1.90
C LYS A 317 -17.15 0.92 -1.97
N SER A 318 -17.34 2.23 -2.08
CA SER A 318 -18.66 2.86 -1.97
C SER A 318 -19.33 3.12 -3.31
N HIS A 319 -18.62 2.99 -4.43
CA HIS A 319 -19.14 3.31 -5.76
C HIS A 319 -18.73 2.28 -6.81
N GLU A 320 -19.71 1.74 -7.54
CA GLU A 320 -19.50 0.68 -8.53
C GLU A 320 -18.63 1.09 -9.72
N VAL A 321 -18.54 2.39 -10.02
CA VAL A 321 -17.67 2.91 -11.08
C VAL A 321 -16.20 2.47 -10.95
N PHE A 322 -15.72 2.17 -9.74
CA PHE A 322 -14.35 1.67 -9.52
C PHE A 322 -14.17 0.17 -9.80
N ASN A 323 -15.26 -0.55 -10.07
CA ASN A 323 -15.32 -1.94 -10.52
C ASN A 323 -15.70 -2.06 -12.00
N THR A 324 -15.92 -0.93 -12.69
CA THR A 324 -16.34 -0.91 -14.10
C THR A 324 -15.33 -1.60 -15.02
N ASP A 325 -15.85 -2.27 -16.04
CA ASP A 325 -15.06 -2.73 -17.19
C ASP A 325 -14.97 -1.66 -18.30
N ASN A 326 -15.58 -0.48 -18.14
CA ASN A 326 -15.49 0.64 -19.06
C ASN A 326 -14.54 1.72 -18.52
N PHE A 327 -13.25 1.52 -18.77
CA PHE A 327 -12.20 2.42 -18.30
C PHE A 327 -11.00 2.45 -19.23
N THR A 328 -10.28 3.58 -19.22
CA THR A 328 -9.01 3.78 -19.90
C THR A 328 -7.94 4.25 -18.91
N LEU A 329 -6.73 3.71 -19.02
CA LEU A 329 -5.57 4.12 -18.25
C LEU A 329 -4.46 4.55 -19.20
N ASP A 330 -3.99 5.79 -19.04
CA ASP A 330 -2.74 6.29 -19.61
C ASP A 330 -1.80 6.64 -18.46
N ALA A 331 -0.82 5.77 -18.22
CA ALA A 331 0.18 5.94 -17.18
C ALA A 331 1.58 6.20 -17.75
N SER A 332 1.67 6.68 -18.99
CA SER A 332 2.93 7.07 -19.62
C SER A 332 3.26 8.55 -19.37
N GLY A 333 4.52 8.94 -19.52
CA GLY A 333 4.95 10.35 -19.40
C GLY A 333 4.76 10.98 -18.02
N ALA A 334 4.77 12.32 -17.99
CA ALA A 334 4.65 13.16 -16.81
C ALA A 334 3.22 13.18 -16.24
N GLY A 335 2.26 13.58 -17.08
CA GLY A 335 0.84 13.62 -16.74
C GLY A 335 0.19 12.29 -17.00
N LYS A 336 -0.31 11.65 -15.95
CA LYS A 336 -0.95 10.33 -16.01
C LYS A 336 -2.42 10.46 -15.67
N LYS A 337 -3.28 9.66 -16.31
CA LYS A 337 -4.72 9.75 -16.15
C LYS A 337 -5.44 8.40 -16.21
N LEU A 338 -6.47 8.27 -15.38
CA LEU A 338 -7.41 7.17 -15.35
C LEU A 338 -8.81 7.75 -15.56
N ARG A 339 -9.55 7.19 -16.53
CA ARG A 339 -10.94 7.56 -16.79
C ARG A 339 -11.80 6.33 -16.58
N LEU A 340 -12.81 6.44 -15.72
CA LEU A 340 -13.75 5.37 -15.37
C LEU A 340 -15.16 5.86 -15.72
N TYR A 341 -15.93 5.00 -16.36
CA TYR A 341 -17.30 5.29 -16.72
C TYR A 341 -18.23 4.23 -16.15
N ASP A 342 -19.32 4.69 -15.56
CA ASP A 342 -20.48 3.90 -15.18
C ASP A 342 -21.75 4.73 -15.48
N GLU A 343 -22.90 4.07 -15.63
CA GLU A 343 -24.18 4.75 -15.91
C GLU A 343 -24.55 5.74 -14.81
N ASP A 344 -24.17 5.47 -13.55
CA ASP A 344 -24.47 6.34 -12.43
C ASP A 344 -23.48 7.50 -12.28
N MET A 345 -22.18 7.23 -12.41
CA MET A 345 -21.13 8.23 -12.14
C MET A 345 -19.93 8.01 -13.06
N SER A 346 -19.35 9.10 -13.53
CA SER A 346 -18.06 9.10 -14.23
C SER A 346 -16.97 9.69 -13.33
N VAL A 347 -15.78 9.09 -13.38
CA VAL A 347 -14.62 9.49 -12.57
C VAL A 347 -13.41 9.70 -13.45
N ILE A 348 -12.65 10.76 -13.18
CA ILE A 348 -11.38 11.05 -13.83
C ILE A 348 -10.34 11.32 -12.75
N VAL A 349 -9.28 10.52 -12.75
CA VAL A 349 -8.10 10.74 -11.92
C VAL A 349 -6.99 11.27 -12.81
N VAL A 350 -6.33 12.34 -12.39
CA VAL A 350 -5.17 12.93 -13.06
C VAL A 350 -4.07 13.20 -12.06
N SER A 351 -2.83 12.90 -12.41
CA SER A 351 -1.67 13.08 -11.55
C SER A 351 -0.47 13.57 -12.33
N ASN A 352 0.30 14.50 -11.75
CA ASN A 352 1.55 15.00 -12.28
C ASN A 352 2.75 14.33 -11.59
N PHE A 353 3.49 13.50 -12.33
CA PHE A 353 4.71 12.86 -11.85
C PHE A 353 6.00 13.58 -12.28
N ASP A 354 5.93 14.73 -12.95
CA ASP A 354 7.09 15.61 -13.13
C ASP A 354 7.49 16.27 -11.79
N VAL A 355 8.65 16.92 -11.77
CA VAL A 355 9.08 17.82 -10.69
C VAL A 355 8.73 19.29 -10.99
N ASN A 356 8.10 19.56 -12.14
CA ASN A 356 7.57 20.85 -12.54
C ASN A 356 6.05 20.78 -12.77
N GLY A 357 5.37 21.92 -12.78
CA GLY A 357 3.96 21.98 -13.13
C GLY A 357 3.72 21.68 -14.62
N ILE A 358 2.54 21.14 -14.94
CA ILE A 358 2.17 20.73 -16.30
C ILE A 358 0.71 21.12 -16.63
N ASP A 359 0.44 21.33 -17.91
CA ASP A 359 -0.91 21.25 -18.46
C ASP A 359 -1.24 19.80 -18.82
N ILE A 360 -2.36 19.30 -18.32
CA ILE A 360 -2.88 17.98 -18.68
C ILE A 360 -4.29 18.11 -19.26
N GLY A 361 -4.59 17.35 -20.31
CA GLY A 361 -5.96 17.16 -20.80
C GLY A 361 -6.59 15.93 -20.12
N PRO A 362 -7.50 16.10 -19.14
CA PRO A 362 -8.11 14.97 -18.43
C PRO A 362 -8.96 14.10 -19.36
N GLY A 363 -9.56 14.71 -20.39
CA GLY A 363 -10.50 14.07 -21.31
C GLY A 363 -11.84 13.85 -20.62
N PHE A 364 -12.58 14.92 -20.36
CA PHE A 364 -13.88 14.81 -19.70
C PHE A 364 -14.86 14.02 -20.58
N TYR A 365 -15.79 13.30 -19.96
CA TYR A 365 -16.82 12.54 -20.70
C TYR A 365 -17.98 13.42 -21.17
N GLU A 366 -18.15 14.58 -20.53
CA GLU A 366 -19.23 15.52 -20.81
C GLU A 366 -18.85 16.91 -20.31
N THR A 367 -19.50 17.92 -20.89
CA THR A 367 -19.49 19.31 -20.38
C THR A 367 -20.37 19.46 -19.14
N GLY A 368 -20.14 20.51 -18.36
CA GLY A 368 -20.84 20.80 -17.12
C GLY A 368 -19.95 20.73 -15.88
N TRP A 369 -20.57 20.64 -14.71
CA TRP A 369 -19.83 20.68 -13.44
C TRP A 369 -19.18 19.35 -13.10
N TRP A 370 -17.89 19.40 -12.82
CA TRP A 370 -17.11 18.32 -12.23
C TRP A 370 -16.57 18.75 -10.87
N TYR A 371 -16.49 17.82 -9.93
CA TYR A 371 -16.15 18.09 -8.53
C TYR A 371 -14.87 17.36 -8.14
N ASP A 372 -13.90 18.09 -7.59
CA ASP A 372 -12.66 17.51 -7.04
C ASP A 372 -12.95 16.95 -5.65
N TYR A 373 -12.91 15.62 -5.53
CA TYR A 373 -13.30 14.88 -4.32
C TYR A 373 -12.51 15.30 -3.08
N PHE A 374 -11.21 15.62 -3.22
CA PHE A 374 -10.35 15.92 -2.08
C PHE A 374 -10.35 17.41 -1.69
N ASN A 375 -10.59 18.31 -2.64
CA ASN A 375 -10.43 19.75 -2.41
C ASN A 375 -11.75 20.51 -2.24
N ASN A 376 -12.91 19.82 -2.33
CA ASN A 376 -14.25 20.42 -2.33
C ASN A 376 -14.42 21.54 -3.38
N ASP A 377 -13.59 21.50 -4.41
CA ASP A 377 -13.58 22.45 -5.51
C ASP A 377 -14.44 21.91 -6.66
N SER A 378 -14.74 22.77 -7.63
CA SER A 378 -15.50 22.40 -8.81
C SER A 378 -15.04 23.17 -10.02
N ILE A 379 -15.03 22.49 -11.17
CA ILE A 379 -14.73 23.08 -12.46
C ILE A 379 -15.93 22.95 -13.37
N ASN A 380 -16.27 24.03 -14.07
CA ASN A 380 -17.28 23.99 -15.13
C ASN A 380 -16.58 23.67 -16.45
N VAL A 381 -16.71 22.44 -16.91
CA VAL A 381 -16.13 21.94 -18.16
C VAL A 381 -16.94 22.46 -19.32
N THR A 382 -16.31 23.29 -20.16
CA THR A 382 -16.96 23.86 -21.35
C THR A 382 -16.56 23.18 -22.66
N ASP A 383 -15.50 22.39 -22.63
CA ASP A 383 -14.98 21.57 -23.73
C ASP A 383 -14.42 20.28 -23.11
N GLU A 384 -14.81 19.11 -23.63
CA GLU A 384 -14.33 17.80 -23.17
C GLU A 384 -12.81 17.63 -23.32
N ALA A 385 -12.21 18.37 -24.25
CA ALA A 385 -10.77 18.41 -24.49
C ALA A 385 -10.03 19.48 -23.67
N MET A 386 -10.71 20.22 -22.79
CA MET A 386 -10.07 21.28 -22.00
C MET A 386 -8.90 20.75 -21.17
N THR A 387 -7.88 21.59 -21.01
CA THR A 387 -6.73 21.30 -20.14
C THR A 387 -6.91 21.92 -18.77
N ILE A 388 -6.24 21.33 -17.79
CA ILE A 388 -6.08 21.89 -16.45
C ILE A 388 -4.60 21.94 -16.09
N TRP A 389 -4.24 22.94 -15.30
CA TRP A 389 -2.91 23.04 -14.71
C TRP A 389 -2.82 22.15 -13.47
N LEU A 390 -1.72 21.40 -13.35
CA LEU A 390 -1.34 20.65 -12.15
C LEU A 390 0.06 21.07 -11.69
N GLU A 391 0.19 21.40 -10.41
CA GLU A 391 1.48 21.61 -9.78
C GLU A 391 2.30 20.31 -9.71
N ALA A 392 3.60 20.44 -9.44
CA ALA A 392 4.47 19.28 -9.30
C ALA A 392 3.97 18.31 -8.20
N GLY A 393 3.81 17.03 -8.54
CA GLY A 393 3.29 16.02 -7.60
C GLY A 393 1.80 16.14 -7.25
N GLU A 394 1.06 17.08 -7.84
CA GLU A 394 -0.39 17.22 -7.60
C GLU A 394 -1.16 16.09 -8.27
N PHE A 395 -2.27 15.69 -7.64
CA PHE A 395 -3.28 14.85 -8.27
C PHE A 395 -4.68 15.37 -7.96
N LYS A 396 -5.65 15.01 -8.81
CA LYS A 396 -7.07 15.33 -8.62
C LYS A 396 -7.92 14.11 -8.94
N VAL A 397 -9.03 13.96 -8.21
CA VAL A 397 -10.06 12.94 -8.46
C VAL A 397 -11.37 13.67 -8.75
N PHE A 398 -11.67 13.83 -10.04
CA PHE A 398 -12.89 14.46 -10.50
C PHE A 398 -14.04 13.46 -10.59
N THR A 399 -15.21 13.90 -10.16
CA THR A 399 -16.47 13.17 -10.26
C THR A 399 -17.51 14.07 -10.92
N ASN A 400 -18.35 13.53 -11.80
CA ASN A 400 -19.46 14.30 -12.39
C ASN A 400 -20.68 14.41 -11.44
N LYS A 401 -20.59 13.80 -10.25
CA LYS A 401 -21.53 13.94 -9.15
C LYS A 401 -20.83 14.46 -7.91
N ARG A 402 -21.43 15.45 -7.25
CA ARG A 402 -20.88 15.98 -6.00
C ARG A 402 -21.03 14.94 -4.88
N LEU A 403 -19.90 14.40 -4.43
CA LEU A 403 -19.83 13.48 -3.29
C LEU A 403 -19.59 14.25 -1.98
N GLN A 404 -19.85 13.59 -0.86
CA GLN A 404 -19.41 14.09 0.44
C GLN A 404 -17.89 14.00 0.51
N THR A 405 -17.23 15.14 0.70
CA THR A 405 -15.76 15.20 0.76
C THR A 405 -15.24 14.58 2.06
N PRO A 406 -14.00 14.03 2.05
CA PRO A 406 -13.35 13.53 3.25
C PRO A 406 -13.30 14.53 4.40
N ALA A 407 -13.34 14.03 5.63
CA ALA A 407 -13.21 14.83 6.85
C ALA A 407 -11.74 15.19 7.19
N PHE A 408 -10.90 15.43 6.19
CA PHE A 408 -9.56 15.98 6.39
C PHE A 408 -9.23 16.98 5.28
N VAL A 409 -8.43 17.99 5.61
CA VAL A 409 -8.03 19.02 4.65
C VAL A 409 -6.59 18.74 4.22
N ASP A 410 -6.31 18.72 2.92
CA ASP A 410 -4.95 18.75 2.37
C ASP A 410 -4.32 20.14 2.52
N ILE A 411 -4.22 20.58 3.77
CA ILE A 411 -3.34 21.68 4.14
C ILE A 411 -2.07 20.97 4.62
N SER A 412 -1.03 20.99 3.79
CA SER A 412 0.33 20.86 4.32
C SER A 412 0.43 21.82 5.50
N GLU A 413 0.90 21.35 6.66
CA GLU A 413 1.29 22.27 7.73
C GLU A 413 2.02 23.42 7.05
N ILE A 414 1.48 24.63 7.17
CA ILE A 414 2.28 25.80 6.82
C ILE A 414 3.39 25.70 7.83
N SER A 415 4.54 25.17 7.40
CA SER A 415 5.71 25.06 8.23
C SER A 415 5.90 26.45 8.80
N SER A 416 5.57 26.59 10.08
CA SER A 416 6.09 27.68 10.87
C SER A 416 7.59 27.68 10.55
N PRO A 417 8.18 28.82 10.16
CA PRO A 417 9.59 28.87 9.80
C PRO A 417 10.36 28.09 10.87
N GLU A 418 11.23 27.16 10.44
CA GLU A 418 11.88 26.07 11.21
C GLU A 418 12.60 26.51 12.52
N ASN A 419 12.50 27.77 12.92
CA ASN A 419 13.08 28.37 14.12
C ASN A 419 12.05 28.97 15.11
N SER A 420 10.75 28.73 14.98
CA SER A 420 9.80 29.19 16.01
C SER A 420 9.81 28.23 17.20
N PRO A 421 10.17 28.65 18.43
CA PRO A 421 10.24 27.78 19.62
C PRO A 421 8.86 27.34 20.16
N LEU A 422 7.80 27.56 19.38
CA LEU A 422 6.40 27.44 19.78
C LEU A 422 5.61 26.70 18.71
N ASN A 423 5.04 25.55 19.08
CA ASN A 423 4.18 24.78 18.20
C ASN A 423 2.81 24.58 18.83
N PHE A 424 1.75 24.89 18.09
CA PHE A 424 0.37 24.57 18.47
C PHE A 424 -0.10 23.34 17.70
N TYR A 425 -0.66 22.36 18.40
CA TYR A 425 -1.25 21.18 17.78
C TYR A 425 -2.50 20.70 18.54
N PRO A 426 -3.50 20.11 17.89
CA PRO A 426 -3.66 20.06 16.43
C PRO A 426 -3.96 21.46 15.87
N ASN A 427 -3.35 21.82 14.74
CA ASN A 427 -3.63 23.08 14.05
C ASN A 427 -3.57 22.84 12.53
N PRO A 428 -4.72 22.73 11.83
CA PRO A 428 -6.08 23.01 12.29
C PRO A 428 -6.62 22.09 13.40
N GLY A 429 -7.51 22.61 14.25
CA GLY A 429 -8.11 21.89 15.38
C GLY A 429 -9.58 22.26 15.62
N ASN A 430 -10.29 21.50 16.46
CA ASN A 430 -11.72 21.70 16.75
C ASN A 430 -12.03 22.84 17.73
N GLY A 431 -11.00 23.55 18.18
CA GLY A 431 -11.08 24.53 19.26
C GLY A 431 -10.20 24.15 20.44
N ASP A 432 -9.83 22.88 20.58
CA ASP A 432 -8.84 22.42 21.55
C ASP A 432 -7.44 22.37 20.91
N PHE A 433 -6.53 23.19 21.43
CA PHE A 433 -5.14 23.25 21.00
C PHE A 433 -4.22 22.97 22.19
N THR A 434 -3.03 22.45 21.91
CA THR A 434 -1.94 22.29 22.85
C THR A 434 -0.75 23.06 22.31
N LEU A 435 -0.28 24.03 23.08
CA LEU A 435 0.97 24.73 22.84
C LEU A 435 2.11 23.92 23.45
N SER A 436 3.02 23.39 22.63
CA SER A 436 4.29 22.82 23.05
C SER A 436 5.42 23.82 22.87
N ILE A 437 6.18 24.02 23.94
CA ILE A 437 7.29 24.97 24.02
C ILE A 437 8.47 24.30 24.72
N ASN A 438 9.68 24.69 24.35
CA ASN A 438 10.89 24.25 25.04
C ASN A 438 11.57 25.45 25.69
N LEU A 439 11.59 25.49 27.03
CA LEU A 439 12.11 26.62 27.80
C LEU A 439 13.55 26.33 28.24
N ALA A 440 14.50 27.20 27.88
CA ALA A 440 15.90 27.06 28.31
C ALA A 440 16.08 27.27 29.83
N THR A 441 15.25 28.13 30.42
CA THR A 441 15.21 28.45 31.85
C THR A 441 13.76 28.49 32.33
N PRO A 442 13.49 28.37 33.64
CA PRO A 442 12.14 28.59 34.15
C PRO A 442 11.63 30.00 33.81
N SER A 443 10.54 30.08 33.07
CA SER A 443 10.00 31.32 32.52
C SER A 443 8.50 31.45 32.76
N VAL A 444 7.99 32.68 32.80
CA VAL A 444 6.56 32.96 32.88
C VAL A 444 5.99 32.96 31.45
N VAL A 445 4.96 32.13 31.23
CA VAL A 445 4.32 31.99 29.92
C VAL A 445 2.85 32.37 30.00
N GLU A 446 2.42 33.24 29.09
CA GLU A 446 1.03 33.65 28.90
C GLU A 446 0.62 33.38 27.45
N VAL A 447 -0.62 32.94 27.23
CA VAL A 447 -1.18 32.73 25.89
C VAL A 447 -2.47 33.50 25.75
N ALA A 448 -2.60 34.28 24.70
CA ALA A 448 -3.82 35.01 24.34
C ALA A 448 -4.19 34.71 22.90
N ILE A 449 -5.45 34.39 22.62
CA ILE A 449 -5.94 34.11 21.26
C ILE A 449 -6.90 35.22 20.84
N TYR A 450 -6.71 35.72 19.63
CA TYR A 450 -7.50 36.79 19.03
C TYR A 450 -8.19 36.31 17.75
N ASN A 451 -9.35 36.87 17.43
CA ASN A 451 -9.91 36.77 16.09
C ASN A 451 -9.26 37.80 15.15
N LEU A 452 -9.57 37.72 13.84
CA LEU A 452 -8.99 38.63 12.84
C LEU A 452 -9.41 40.10 13.00
N SER A 453 -10.47 40.40 13.75
CA SER A 453 -10.84 41.77 14.12
C SER A 453 -10.06 42.31 15.32
N GLY A 454 -9.15 41.51 15.91
CA GLY A 454 -8.34 41.87 17.06
C GLY A 454 -9.05 41.69 18.41
N GLN A 455 -10.21 41.04 18.45
CA GLN A 455 -10.92 40.76 19.71
C GLN A 455 -10.29 39.53 20.39
N LEU A 456 -10.03 39.62 21.70
CA LEU A 456 -9.56 38.51 22.53
C LEU A 456 -10.68 37.48 22.69
N VAL A 457 -10.42 36.23 22.32
CA VAL A 457 -11.40 35.13 22.32
C VAL A 457 -11.06 33.98 23.28
N SER A 458 -9.80 33.85 23.70
CA SER A 458 -9.37 32.90 24.73
C SER A 458 -8.06 33.36 25.35
N ARG A 459 -7.81 32.98 26.60
CA ARG A 459 -6.57 33.29 27.33
C ARG A 459 -6.22 32.18 28.30
N VAL A 460 -4.94 31.85 28.36
CA VAL A 460 -4.32 31.13 29.47
C VAL A 460 -3.50 32.14 30.25
N ASP A 461 -3.86 32.36 31.51
CA ASP A 461 -3.19 33.32 32.38
C ASP A 461 -1.72 32.97 32.58
N ALA A 462 -0.93 34.00 32.90
CA ALA A 462 0.50 33.88 33.09
C ALA A 462 0.85 32.83 34.15
N GLN A 463 1.59 31.80 33.75
CA GLN A 463 2.03 30.71 34.61
C GLN A 463 3.55 30.55 34.56
N LYS A 464 4.16 30.31 35.73
CA LYS A 464 5.60 30.04 35.81
C LYS A 464 5.85 28.57 35.53
N LEU A 465 6.57 28.29 34.44
CA LEU A 465 6.88 26.93 33.99
C LEU A 465 8.36 26.59 34.22
N SER A 466 8.67 25.31 34.40
CA SER A 466 10.05 24.82 34.52
C SER A 466 10.77 24.83 33.17
N SER A 467 12.11 24.78 33.20
CA SER A 467 12.91 24.54 32.00
C SER A 467 12.64 23.14 31.41
N GLY A 468 12.90 22.99 30.12
CA GLY A 468 12.59 21.80 29.32
C GLY A 468 11.27 21.93 28.54
N ARG A 469 10.79 20.82 27.99
CA ARG A 469 9.55 20.76 27.22
C ARG A 469 8.34 20.94 28.14
N GLN A 470 7.45 21.85 27.77
CA GLN A 470 6.22 22.17 28.47
C GLN A 470 5.04 22.15 27.50
N GLU A 471 3.87 21.76 27.98
CA GLU A 471 2.64 21.69 27.19
C GLU A 471 1.52 22.44 27.90
N ILE A 472 0.83 23.29 27.15
CA ILE A 472 -0.23 24.17 27.66
C ILE A 472 -1.48 23.95 26.81
N SER A 473 -2.56 23.47 27.43
CA SER A 473 -3.85 23.36 26.76
C SER A 473 -4.50 24.74 26.60
N VAL A 474 -4.98 25.02 25.39
CA VAL A 474 -5.62 26.26 24.98
C VAL A 474 -6.93 25.90 24.29
N ARG A 475 -8.05 26.24 24.92
CA ARG A 475 -9.39 25.95 24.41
C ARG A 475 -10.07 27.22 23.91
N LEU A 476 -10.64 27.16 22.71
CA LEU A 476 -11.55 28.15 22.16
C LEU A 476 -12.99 27.75 22.51
N ASP A 477 -13.81 28.74 22.83
CA ASP A 477 -15.25 28.54 23.06
C ASP A 477 -15.89 27.85 21.84
N GLU A 478 -16.72 26.85 22.10
CA GLU A 478 -17.42 26.05 21.09
C GLU A 478 -18.27 26.93 20.17
N ASN A 479 -18.81 28.04 20.69
CA ASN A 479 -19.66 28.99 19.95
C ASN A 479 -18.91 29.89 18.96
N LEU A 480 -17.58 29.91 19.01
CA LEU A 480 -16.77 30.69 18.06
C LEU A 480 -16.88 30.09 16.66
N SER A 481 -17.02 30.93 15.64
CA SER A 481 -17.10 30.48 14.25
C SER A 481 -15.83 29.74 13.81
N ASN A 482 -15.96 28.79 12.90
CA ASN A 482 -14.80 28.23 12.22
C ASN A 482 -14.05 29.35 11.49
N GLY A 483 -12.73 29.28 11.47
CA GLY A 483 -11.91 30.29 10.83
C GLY A 483 -10.52 30.44 11.42
N ILE A 484 -9.85 31.50 10.98
CA ILE A 484 -8.48 31.83 11.39
C ILE A 484 -8.51 32.67 12.66
N TYR A 485 -7.67 32.28 13.61
CA TYR A 485 -7.38 32.97 14.85
C TYR A 485 -5.87 33.24 14.92
N VAL A 486 -5.49 34.19 15.76
CA VAL A 486 -4.10 34.59 15.97
C VAL A 486 -3.77 34.39 17.44
N SER A 487 -2.83 33.50 17.71
CA SER A 487 -2.24 33.36 19.04
C SER A 487 -1.15 34.42 19.25
N LYS A 488 -1.10 34.97 20.45
CA LYS A 488 0.01 35.75 21.01
C LYS A 488 0.51 35.01 22.23
N VAL A 489 1.75 34.54 22.17
CA VAL A 489 2.42 33.89 23.29
C VAL A 489 3.45 34.86 23.85
N VAL A 490 3.42 35.08 25.15
CA VAL A 490 4.39 35.90 25.87
C VAL A 490 5.23 34.99 26.76
N ILE A 491 6.54 34.99 26.54
CA ILE A 491 7.51 34.29 27.41
C ILE A 491 8.37 35.37 28.05
N ASP A 492 8.20 35.58 29.35
CA ASP A 492 8.77 36.69 30.11
C ASP A 492 8.46 38.05 29.42
N ASN A 493 9.41 38.61 28.65
CA ASN A 493 9.22 39.87 27.90
C ASN A 493 9.22 39.68 26.37
N ASN A 494 9.32 38.45 25.88
CA ASN A 494 9.34 38.15 24.46
C ASN A 494 7.94 37.82 23.94
N HIS A 495 7.59 38.38 22.79
CA HIS A 495 6.29 38.18 22.16
C HIS A 495 6.43 37.36 20.88
N TYR A 496 5.55 36.37 20.73
CA TYR A 496 5.47 35.53 19.56
C TYR A 496 4.04 35.45 19.07
N VAL A 497 3.87 35.30 17.76
CA VAL A 497 2.56 35.28 17.13
C VAL A 497 2.46 34.07 16.20
N ASN A 498 1.40 33.27 16.32
CA ASN A 498 1.15 32.12 15.43
C ASN A 498 -0.31 32.09 14.97
N LYS A 499 -0.53 31.59 13.76
CA LYS A 499 -1.88 31.37 13.21
C LYS A 499 -2.48 30.10 13.81
N LEU A 500 -3.73 30.15 14.26
CA LEU A 500 -4.54 29.00 14.65
C LEU A 500 -5.74 28.87 13.71
N ILE A 501 -6.15 27.66 13.39
CA ILE A 501 -7.34 27.40 12.55
C ILE A 501 -8.32 26.56 13.37
N LYS A 502 -9.49 27.14 13.70
CA LYS A 502 -10.61 26.41 14.31
C LYS A 502 -11.51 25.88 13.21
N ASN A 503 -11.81 24.58 13.23
CA ASN A 503 -12.78 23.97 12.33
C ASN A 503 -13.62 22.92 13.06
N SER A 504 -14.94 22.90 12.88
CA SER A 504 -15.76 21.79 13.37
C SER A 504 -15.41 20.56 12.54
N LEU A 505 -14.80 19.56 13.16
CA LEU A 505 -14.71 18.22 12.59
C LEU A 505 -16.06 17.52 12.74
#